data_AF-A0A966NXR8-F1
#
_entry.id   AF-A0A966NXR8-F1
#
_cell.length_a   1.000
_cell.length_b   1.000
_cell.length_c   1.000
_cell.angle_alpha   90.00
_cell.angle_beta   90.00
_cell.angle_gamma   90.00
#
_symmetry.space_group_name_H-M   'P 1'
#
loop_
_entity.id
_entity.type
_entity.pdbx_description
1 polymer ?
#
loop_
_entity_poly.entity_id
_entity_poly.type
_entity_poly.pdbx_seq_one_letter_code
_entity_poly.pdbx_strand_id
1 'polypeptide(L)'
;MSQSPTRESMFVAYVQFALRHPGHFRVMFRKDICNLEKYPDTLIQADRAFGVLADFVATTLGESASVDEIRLTTTYMWSVAHGLATLLLDGPLEKKIGDIHNVDEFVMNVARLATRALS
;
A
#
# COMPACT_ATOMS: atom_id res chain seq x y z
N MET A 1 1.90 3.55 -25.23
CA MET A 1 0.66 3.37 -24.45
C MET A 1 1.07 2.85 -23.08
N SER A 2 0.91 3.64 -22.01
CA SER A 2 1.12 3.11 -20.66
C SER A 2 -0.02 2.13 -20.38
N GLN A 3 0.29 0.88 -20.04
CA GLN A 3 -0.74 -0.06 -19.58
C GLN A 3 -1.36 0.49 -18.29
N SER A 4 -2.67 0.28 -18.12
CA SER A 4 -3.34 0.58 -16.86
C SER A 4 -2.67 -0.20 -15.73
N PRO A 5 -2.51 0.39 -14.53
CA PRO A 5 -1.89 -0.31 -13.41
C PRO A 5 -2.67 -1.59 -13.09
N THR A 6 -1.97 -2.64 -12.64
CA THR A 6 -2.59 -3.84 -12.07
C THR A 6 -2.60 -3.74 -10.55
N ARG A 7 -3.35 -4.64 -9.89
CA ARG A 7 -3.37 -4.70 -8.42
C ARG A 7 -1.97 -4.97 -7.87
N GLU A 8 -1.21 -5.84 -8.54
CA GLU A 8 0.18 -6.15 -8.19
C GLU A 8 1.07 -4.93 -8.36
N SER A 9 0.96 -4.18 -9.47
CA SER A 9 1.79 -2.98 -9.67
C SER A 9 1.50 -1.89 -8.64
N MET A 10 0.23 -1.73 -8.24
CA MET A 10 -0.15 -0.78 -7.18
C MET A 10 0.43 -1.19 -5.82
N PHE A 11 0.34 -2.47 -5.48
CA PHE A 11 0.93 -3.02 -4.27
C PHE A 11 2.45 -2.82 -4.23
N VAL A 12 3.14 -3.20 -5.31
CA VAL A 12 4.60 -3.09 -5.42
C VAL A 12 5.02 -1.62 -5.34
N ALA A 13 4.33 -0.71 -6.03
CA ALA A 13 4.63 0.72 -5.99
C ALA A 13 4.53 1.31 -4.59
N TYR A 14 3.52 0.90 -3.81
CA TYR A 14 3.37 1.32 -2.41
C TYR A 14 4.57 0.88 -1.56
N VAL A 15 4.95 -0.40 -1.63
CA VAL A 15 6.06 -0.94 -0.84
C VAL A 15 7.39 -0.31 -1.28
N GLN A 16 7.62 -0.18 -2.59
CA GLN A 16 8.82 0.48 -3.12
C GLN A 16 8.90 1.96 -2.75
N PHE A 17 7.78 2.67 -2.61
CA PHE A 17 7.78 4.03 -2.07
C PHE A 17 8.29 4.03 -0.62
N ALA A 18 7.78 3.14 0.21
CA ALA A 18 8.20 3.02 1.61
C ALA A 18 9.70 2.71 1.73
N LEU A 19 10.20 1.75 0.94
CA LEU A 19 11.61 1.35 0.95
C LEU A 19 12.55 2.44 0.42
N ARG A 20 12.14 3.20 -0.61
CA ARG A 20 12.93 4.32 -1.15
C ARG A 20 12.91 5.56 -0.27
N HIS A 21 11.86 5.74 0.52
CA HIS A 21 11.65 6.94 1.34
C HIS A 21 11.28 6.60 2.80
N PRO A 22 12.12 5.85 3.53
CA PRO A 22 11.76 5.32 4.86
C PRO A 22 11.48 6.42 5.90
N GLY A 23 12.19 7.55 5.83
CA GLY A 23 11.93 8.69 6.71
C GLY A 23 10.55 9.31 6.49
N HIS A 24 10.16 9.53 5.23
CA HIS A 24 8.84 10.05 4.87
C HIS A 24 7.74 9.08 5.29
N PHE A 25 7.92 7.80 4.95
CA PHE A 25 6.98 6.74 5.32
C PHE A 25 6.75 6.70 6.83
N ARG A 26 7.81 6.68 7.65
CA ARG A 26 7.68 6.66 9.13
C ARG A 26 7.02 7.91 9.71
N VAL A 27 7.12 9.07 9.06
CA VAL A 27 6.47 10.31 9.54
C VAL A 27 4.98 10.31 9.19
N MET A 28 4.60 9.85 7.99
CA MET A 28 3.21 9.81 7.53
C MET A 28 2.28 9.02 8.48
N PHE A 29 2.81 8.02 9.18
CA PHE A 29 2.04 7.15 10.07
C PHE A 29 2.28 7.37 11.57
N ARG A 30 3.12 8.34 11.95
CA ARG A 30 3.37 8.71 13.34
C ARG A 30 2.47 9.85 13.80
N LYS A 31 1.33 9.48 14.39
CA LYS A 31 0.33 10.41 14.95
C LYS A 31 0.89 11.27 16.09
N ASP A 32 1.94 10.82 16.77
CA ASP A 32 2.64 11.50 17.86
C ASP A 32 3.58 12.62 17.37
N ILE A 33 4.06 12.53 16.12
CA ILE A 33 4.97 13.51 15.52
C ILE A 33 4.24 14.47 14.59
N CYS A 34 3.26 13.95 13.84
CA CYS A 34 2.44 14.75 12.94
C CYS A 34 0.99 14.69 13.39
N ASN A 35 0.56 15.71 14.14
CA ASN A 35 -0.88 15.93 14.34
C ASN A 35 -1.45 16.52 13.05
N LEU A 36 -1.90 15.65 12.15
CA LEU A 36 -2.44 15.98 10.84
C LEU A 36 -3.62 16.98 10.91
N GLU A 37 -4.40 16.95 11.99
CA GLU A 37 -5.52 17.89 12.22
C GLU A 37 -5.05 19.35 12.31
N LYS A 38 -3.77 19.58 12.65
CA LYS A 38 -3.17 20.91 12.71
C LYS A 38 -2.62 21.38 11.35
N TYR A 39 -2.61 20.53 10.34
CA TYR A 39 -2.04 20.80 9.01
C TYR A 39 -3.04 20.42 7.91
N PRO A 40 -4.04 21.27 7.63
CA PRO A 40 -5.12 20.96 6.69
C PRO A 40 -4.61 20.64 5.27
N ASP A 41 -3.57 21.31 4.80
CA ASP A 41 -2.96 21.02 3.50
C ASP A 41 -2.36 19.61 3.45
N THR A 42 -1.77 19.13 4.54
CA THR A 42 -1.22 17.78 4.65
C THR A 42 -2.34 16.73 4.63
N LEU A 43 -3.48 17.01 5.29
CA LEU A 43 -4.66 16.14 5.21
C LEU A 43 -5.18 16.03 3.78
N ILE A 44 -5.28 17.14 3.05
CA ILE A 44 -5.70 17.13 1.64
C ILE A 44 -4.77 16.26 0.78
N GLN A 45 -3.45 16.33 1.00
CA GLN A 45 -2.52 15.47 0.27
C GLN A 45 -2.63 14.00 0.67
N ALA A 46 -2.86 13.71 1.95
CA ALA A 46 -3.07 12.35 2.44
C ALA A 46 -4.34 11.73 1.81
N ASP A 47 -5.45 12.48 1.80
CA ASP A 47 -6.71 12.05 1.19
C ASP A 47 -6.57 11.84 -0.32
N ARG A 48 -5.85 12.74 -1.03
CA ARG A 48 -5.54 12.55 -2.45
C ARG A 48 -4.73 11.30 -2.71
N ALA A 49 -3.69 11.06 -1.91
CA ALA A 49 -2.85 9.88 -2.07
C ALA A 49 -3.63 8.57 -1.83
N PHE A 50 -4.50 8.57 -0.81
CA PHE A 50 -5.40 7.43 -0.56
C PHE A 50 -6.44 7.27 -1.67
N GLY A 51 -6.98 8.38 -2.19
CA GLY A 51 -7.93 8.42 -3.30
C GLY A 51 -7.44 7.69 -4.54
N VAL A 52 -6.15 7.80 -4.87
CA VAL A 52 -5.55 7.06 -6.00
C VAL A 52 -5.75 5.54 -5.87
N LEU A 53 -5.61 4.99 -4.66
CA LEU A 53 -5.84 3.56 -4.42
C LEU A 53 -7.33 3.22 -4.48
N ALA A 54 -8.19 4.04 -3.86
CA ALA A 54 -9.63 3.83 -3.85
C ALA A 54 -10.23 3.89 -5.27
N ASP A 55 -9.84 4.87 -6.08
CA ASP A 55 -10.28 5.04 -7.47
C ASP A 55 -9.81 3.87 -8.35
N PHE A 56 -8.56 3.43 -8.13
CA PHE A 56 -8.03 2.25 -8.79
C PHE A 56 -8.85 0.99 -8.46
N VAL A 57 -9.17 0.77 -7.18
CA VAL A 57 -9.99 -0.37 -6.74
C VAL A 57 -11.39 -0.30 -7.34
N ALA A 58 -12.04 0.86 -7.30
CA ALA A 58 -13.36 1.07 -7.89
C ALA A 58 -13.36 0.75 -9.39
N THR A 59 -12.37 1.26 -10.13
CA THR A 59 -12.22 0.97 -11.56
C THR A 59 -11.99 -0.52 -11.82
N THR A 60 -11.23 -1.20 -10.96
CA THR A 60 -10.88 -2.60 -11.15
C THR A 60 -12.03 -3.55 -10.80
N LEU A 61 -12.86 -3.21 -9.81
CA LEU A 61 -14.05 -3.99 -9.46
C LEU A 61 -15.22 -3.75 -10.42
N GLY A 62 -15.22 -2.62 -11.13
CA GLY A 62 -16.22 -2.27 -12.14
C GLY A 62 -17.46 -1.59 -11.55
N GLU A 63 -18.33 -1.09 -12.44
CA GLU A 63 -19.47 -0.24 -12.09
C GLU A 63 -20.53 -0.91 -11.21
N SER A 64 -20.57 -2.25 -11.17
CA SER A 64 -21.49 -3.01 -10.34
C SER A 64 -21.04 -3.19 -8.89
N ALA A 65 -19.79 -2.81 -8.57
CA ALA A 65 -19.26 -2.96 -7.23
C ALA A 65 -19.97 -2.03 -6.23
N SER A 66 -20.40 -2.59 -5.11
CA SER A 66 -20.96 -1.81 -4.01
C SER A 66 -19.88 -0.95 -3.33
N VAL A 67 -20.33 0.11 -2.66
CA VAL A 67 -19.45 0.97 -1.85
C VAL A 67 -18.68 0.16 -0.81
N ASP A 68 -19.32 -0.83 -0.18
CA ASP A 68 -18.68 -1.65 0.84
C ASP A 68 -17.64 -2.61 0.26
N GLU A 69 -17.85 -3.18 -0.92
CA GLU A 69 -16.82 -3.96 -1.62
C GLU A 69 -15.59 -3.12 -1.93
N ILE A 70 -15.77 -1.92 -2.48
CA ILE A 70 -14.67 -0.98 -2.76
C ILE A 70 -13.91 -0.64 -1.48
N ARG A 71 -14.62 -0.32 -0.39
CA ARG A 71 -14.02 0.02 0.91
C ARG A 71 -13.23 -1.15 1.50
N LEU A 72 -13.79 -2.35 1.50
CA LEU A 72 -13.15 -3.54 2.06
C LEU A 72 -11.92 -3.95 1.25
N THR A 73 -12.03 -3.96 -0.09
CA THR A 73 -10.89 -4.28 -0.97
C THR A 73 -9.78 -3.25 -0.87
N THR A 74 -10.12 -1.95 -0.83
CA THR A 74 -9.13 -0.86 -0.62
C THR A 74 -8.40 -1.04 0.71
N THR A 75 -9.16 -1.29 1.79
CA THR A 75 -8.61 -1.48 3.14
C THR A 75 -7.70 -2.70 3.19
N TYR A 76 -8.12 -3.81 2.59
CA TYR A 76 -7.33 -5.04 2.52
C TYR A 76 -6.00 -4.80 1.79
N MET A 77 -6.04 -4.25 0.58
CA MET A 77 -4.84 -3.98 -0.21
C MET A 77 -3.87 -3.06 0.53
N TRP A 78 -4.39 -1.98 1.12
CA TRP A 78 -3.58 -1.05 1.89
C TRP A 78 -2.96 -1.69 3.13
N SER A 79 -3.73 -2.49 3.87
CA SER A 79 -3.26 -3.16 5.09
C SER A 79 -2.13 -4.15 4.81
N VAL A 80 -2.26 -4.98 3.77
CA VAL A 80 -1.22 -5.98 3.43
C VAL A 80 0.06 -5.28 2.94
N ALA A 81 -0.06 -4.29 2.06
CA ALA A 81 1.09 -3.53 1.56
C ALA A 81 1.80 -2.76 2.69
N HIS A 82 1.02 -2.10 3.55
CA HIS A 82 1.55 -1.35 4.70
C HIS A 82 2.22 -2.27 5.72
N GLY A 83 1.62 -3.42 6.01
CA GLY A 83 2.20 -4.42 6.91
C GLY A 83 3.53 -4.96 6.38
N LEU A 84 3.60 -5.32 5.09
CA LEU A 84 4.84 -5.78 4.47
C LEU A 84 5.92 -4.69 4.49
N ALA A 85 5.59 -3.47 4.11
CA ALA A 85 6.52 -2.34 4.11
C ALA A 85 7.09 -2.09 5.52
N THR A 86 6.23 -2.07 6.54
CA THR A 86 6.63 -1.92 7.94
C THR A 86 7.54 -3.07 8.39
N LEU A 87 7.21 -4.31 8.02
CA LEU A 87 8.01 -5.48 8.37
C LEU A 87 9.39 -5.49 7.71
N LEU A 88 9.50 -5.01 6.46
CA LEU A 88 10.77 -4.87 5.74
C LEU A 88 11.63 -3.72 6.28
N LEU A 89 11.00 -2.61 6.70
CA LEU A 89 11.72 -1.42 7.19
C LEU A 89 12.16 -1.54 8.66
N ASP A 90 11.26 -2.01 9.51
CA ASP A 90 11.37 -1.89 10.96
C ASP A 90 11.10 -3.23 11.69
N GLY A 91 10.65 -4.25 10.96
CA GLY A 91 10.26 -5.55 11.53
C GLY A 91 11.37 -6.59 11.54
N PRO A 92 11.18 -7.69 12.30
CA PRO A 92 12.14 -8.77 12.38
C PRO A 92 12.04 -9.76 11.20
N LEU A 93 11.55 -9.33 10.02
CA LEU A 93 11.07 -10.23 8.97
C LEU A 93 12.14 -11.26 8.56
N GLU A 94 13.32 -10.81 8.14
CA GLU A 94 14.43 -11.69 7.74
C GLU A 94 14.90 -12.59 8.90
N LYS A 95 14.83 -12.12 10.14
CA LYS A 95 15.14 -12.93 11.33
C LYS A 95 14.13 -14.05 11.57
N LYS A 96 12.94 -13.98 10.98
CA LYS A 96 11.85 -14.95 11.15
C LYS A 96 11.72 -15.91 9.96
N ILE A 97 11.96 -15.44 8.75
CA ILE A 97 11.73 -16.21 7.53
C ILE A 97 13.01 -16.58 6.76
N GLY A 98 14.18 -16.12 7.23
CA GLY A 98 15.45 -16.23 6.53
C GLY A 98 15.75 -15.01 5.65
N ASP A 99 16.97 -14.96 5.11
CA ASP A 99 17.46 -13.85 4.30
C ASP A 99 16.63 -13.66 3.03
N ILE A 100 16.31 -12.40 2.71
CA ILE A 100 15.63 -12.03 1.46
C ILE A 100 16.69 -11.56 0.46
N HIS A 101 17.17 -12.47 -0.38
CA HIS A 101 18.22 -12.15 -1.36
C HIS A 101 17.77 -11.18 -2.47
N ASN A 102 16.47 -11.15 -2.79
CA ASN A 102 15.89 -10.27 -3.81
C ASN A 102 14.57 -9.68 -3.30
N VAL A 103 14.64 -8.46 -2.75
CA VAL A 103 13.48 -7.79 -2.14
C VAL A 103 12.40 -7.48 -3.18
N ASP A 104 12.75 -7.04 -4.39
CA ASP A 104 11.77 -6.72 -5.44
C ASP A 104 10.97 -7.96 -5.88
N GLU A 105 11.65 -9.09 -6.05
CA GLU A 105 11.00 -10.36 -6.38
C GLU A 105 10.13 -10.87 -5.23
N PHE A 106 10.63 -10.76 -3.98
CA PHE A 106 9.85 -11.12 -2.81
C PHE A 106 8.57 -10.29 -2.69
N VAL A 107 8.66 -8.97 -2.85
CA VAL A 107 7.51 -8.06 -2.84
C VAL A 107 6.53 -8.39 -3.95
N MET A 108 6.99 -8.66 -5.17
CA MET A 108 6.13 -9.09 -6.29
C MET A 108 5.40 -10.40 -6.00
N ASN A 109 6.07 -11.37 -5.36
CA ASN A 109 5.46 -12.64 -5.01
C ASN A 109 4.41 -12.50 -3.90
N VAL A 110 4.67 -11.68 -2.88
CA VAL A 110 3.65 -11.34 -1.87
C VAL A 110 2.47 -10.59 -2.52
N ALA A 111 2.74 -9.66 -3.45
CA ALA A 111 1.69 -8.95 -4.19
C ALA A 111 0.78 -9.92 -4.93
N ARG A 112 1.34 -10.87 -5.70
CA ARG A 112 0.58 -11.91 -6.41
C ARG A 112 -0.24 -12.78 -5.46
N LEU A 113 0.29 -13.13 -4.29
CA LEU A 113 -0.44 -13.91 -3.29
C LEU A 113 -1.61 -13.11 -2.71
N ALA A 114 -1.39 -11.83 -2.39
CA ALA A 114 -2.42 -10.95 -1.84
C ALA A 114 -3.54 -10.67 -2.85
N THR A 115 -3.21 -10.48 -4.12
CA THR A 115 -4.20 -10.11 -5.14
C THR A 115 -5.00 -11.29 -5.68
N ARG A 116 -4.51 -12.53 -5.56
CA ARG A 116 -5.27 -13.75 -5.85
C ARG A 116 -6.50 -13.95 -4.97
N ALA A 117 -6.51 -13.37 -3.76
CA ALA A 117 -7.68 -13.45 -2.90
C ALA A 117 -8.83 -12.52 -3.36
N LEU A 118 -8.56 -11.66 -4.34
CA LEU A 118 -9.48 -10.64 -4.87
C LEU A 118 -9.92 -10.93 -6.31
N SER A 119 -9.55 -12.09 -6.85
CA SER A 119 -9.91 -12.56 -8.20
C SER A 119 -11.13 -13.46 -8.18
#